data_AF-A0ABD3GPX5-F1
#
_entry.id   AF-A0ABD3GPX5-F1
#
_cell.length_a   1.000
_cell.length_b   1.000
_cell.length_c   1.000
_cell.angle_alpha   90.00
_cell.angle_beta   90.00
_cell.angle_gamma   90.00
#
_symmetry.space_group_name_H-M   'P 1'
#
loop_
_entity.id
_entity.type
_entity.pdbx_description
1 polymer ?
#
loop_
_entity_poly.entity_id
_entity_poly.type
_entity_poly.pdbx_seq_one_letter_code
_entity_poly.pdbx_strand_id
1 'polypeptide(L)'
;MEGRVFIELSKSARAVCPLCGHSIPKDIVRVGKETTAAGPFRTTRWHHPWCYVENFPETDFSKMDGFIALKTTDQAGLQNLKASMDSKNSDKSVKKTLSPTTGIFGSPVSKVTVALKEQMSSPAEIKRFESSKTSILYKGARLPVGWKSYSSVIIYEGDNVRPSEKIAAFDFDGTLVDTNVARPGADAWKLLYPTVPEKLAFFHHEGYKLVIFSNEANIDRWSNKRQAAIDSKLGRLKGLMELAKVPMQVFIACGKSNANDIYRKPATGMWQLLEEHFNAGRIIDKERSFYVGDAAGRKKDHSAADLEFAKTLGLKFLLPEDVFTITTPNPLESPERRLSRSRGDHADLEENGRAFSRFRLARALFQMKEA
;
A
#
# COMPACT_ATOMS: atom_id res chain seq x y z
N MET A 1 -10.10 -42.27 -8.93
CA MET A 1 -9.39 -41.54 -9.99
C MET A 1 -9.40 -40.08 -9.61
N GLU A 2 -8.27 -39.59 -9.13
CA GLU A 2 -8.11 -38.20 -8.72
C GLU A 2 -8.14 -37.31 -9.96
N GLY A 3 -9.00 -36.29 -9.97
CA GLY A 3 -9.15 -35.41 -11.11
C GLY A 3 -7.87 -34.61 -11.35
N ARG A 4 -7.52 -34.37 -12.61
CA ARG A 4 -6.32 -33.61 -13.00
C ARG A 4 -6.32 -32.23 -12.33
N VAL A 5 -5.22 -31.88 -11.67
CA VAL A 5 -4.98 -30.55 -11.09
C VAL A 5 -3.90 -29.86 -11.92
N PHE A 6 -4.18 -28.63 -12.33
CA PHE A 6 -3.29 -27.86 -13.19
C PHE A 6 -3.37 -26.37 -12.85
N ILE A 7 -2.42 -25.61 -13.34
CA ILE A 7 -2.27 -24.18 -13.03
C ILE A 7 -2.00 -23.39 -14.31
N GLU A 8 -2.68 -22.25 -14.45
CA GLU A 8 -2.52 -21.38 -15.61
C GLU A 8 -2.82 -19.91 -15.26
N LEU A 9 -2.48 -19.00 -16.17
CA LEU A 9 -3.04 -17.65 -16.16
C LEU A 9 -4.48 -17.67 -16.67
N SER A 10 -5.33 -16.90 -16.01
CA SER A 10 -6.74 -16.82 -16.31
C SER A 10 -7.00 -16.21 -17.68
N LYS A 11 -7.58 -16.98 -18.61
CA LYS A 11 -7.85 -16.52 -19.98
C LYS A 11 -8.96 -15.47 -20.08
N SER A 12 -9.80 -15.34 -19.05
CA SER A 12 -10.90 -14.35 -18.98
C SER A 12 -11.35 -14.10 -17.54
N ALA A 13 -11.94 -12.95 -17.25
CA ALA A 13 -12.45 -12.60 -15.91
C ALA A 13 -13.80 -13.25 -15.54
N ARG A 14 -14.22 -14.29 -16.26
CA ARG A 14 -15.54 -14.94 -16.08
C ARG A 14 -15.56 -16.03 -15.02
N ALA A 15 -14.38 -16.46 -14.54
CA ALA A 15 -14.29 -17.51 -13.55
C ALA A 15 -14.56 -16.96 -12.14
N VAL A 16 -15.20 -17.76 -11.29
CA VAL A 16 -15.46 -17.46 -9.88
C VAL A 16 -14.91 -18.62 -9.06
N CYS A 17 -14.17 -18.31 -7.99
CA CYS A 17 -13.63 -19.33 -7.12
C CYS A 17 -14.74 -19.90 -6.22
N PRO A 18 -14.98 -21.23 -6.22
CA PRO A 18 -16.04 -21.82 -5.42
C PRO A 18 -15.74 -21.85 -3.92
N LEU A 19 -14.48 -21.64 -3.50
CA LEU A 19 -14.08 -21.66 -2.09
C LEU A 19 -14.37 -20.34 -1.38
N CYS A 20 -14.25 -19.20 -2.08
CA CYS A 20 -14.43 -17.88 -1.48
C CYS A 20 -15.55 -17.05 -2.14
N GLY A 21 -16.12 -17.50 -3.26
CA GLY A 21 -17.18 -16.80 -4.00
C GLY A 21 -16.72 -15.58 -4.81
N HIS A 22 -15.43 -15.22 -4.78
CA HIS A 22 -14.90 -14.06 -5.50
C HIS A 22 -14.51 -14.41 -6.95
N SER A 23 -14.59 -13.41 -7.85
CA SER A 23 -14.15 -13.55 -9.23
C SER A 23 -12.63 -13.80 -9.34
N ILE A 24 -12.24 -14.48 -10.40
CA ILE A 24 -10.84 -14.72 -10.79
C ILE A 24 -10.60 -13.85 -12.03
N PRO A 25 -9.88 -12.72 -11.90
CA PRO A 25 -9.64 -11.79 -12.99
C PRO A 25 -8.88 -12.44 -14.15
N LYS A 26 -8.94 -11.83 -15.33
CA LYS A 26 -8.11 -12.22 -16.48
C LYS A 26 -6.63 -11.98 -16.15
N ASP A 27 -5.75 -12.79 -16.71
CA ASP A 27 -4.29 -12.69 -16.63
C ASP A 27 -3.72 -12.87 -15.20
N ILE A 28 -4.50 -13.44 -14.27
CA ILE A 28 -4.08 -13.84 -12.92
C ILE A 28 -3.93 -15.36 -12.83
N VAL A 29 -2.93 -15.83 -12.08
CA VAL A 29 -2.72 -17.27 -11.82
C VAL A 29 -3.93 -17.88 -11.11
N ARG A 30 -4.40 -19.02 -11.62
CA ARG A 30 -5.51 -19.79 -11.05
C ARG A 30 -5.25 -21.29 -11.12
N VAL A 31 -5.82 -22.03 -10.17
CA VAL A 31 -5.71 -23.49 -10.10
C VAL A 31 -6.98 -24.12 -10.65
N GLY A 32 -6.84 -24.94 -11.69
CA GLY A 32 -7.91 -25.75 -12.27
C GLY A 32 -7.92 -27.15 -11.67
N LYS A 33 -9.09 -27.59 -11.20
CA LYS A 33 -9.33 -29.00 -10.82
C LYS A 33 -10.38 -29.58 -11.75
N GLU A 34 -10.00 -30.55 -12.58
CA GLU A 34 -10.95 -31.28 -13.42
C GLU A 34 -11.80 -32.19 -12.54
N THR A 35 -13.11 -32.18 -12.78
CA THR A 35 -14.07 -33.07 -12.10
C THR A 35 -14.92 -33.80 -13.13
N THR A 36 -15.16 -35.09 -12.88
CA THR A 36 -16.03 -35.97 -13.67
C THR A 36 -17.41 -36.13 -13.02
N ALA A 37 -17.76 -35.28 -12.06
CA ALA A 37 -18.89 -35.46 -11.15
C ALA A 37 -20.28 -35.32 -11.80
N ALA A 38 -20.39 -35.06 -13.12
CA ALA A 38 -21.67 -34.84 -13.79
C ALA A 38 -21.67 -35.29 -15.27
N GLY A 39 -21.33 -36.55 -15.54
CA GLY A 39 -21.46 -37.18 -16.87
C GLY A 39 -20.14 -37.39 -17.61
N PRO A 40 -20.17 -37.68 -18.93
CA PRO A 40 -18.96 -37.99 -19.71
C PRO A 40 -18.07 -36.76 -19.95
N PHE A 41 -18.54 -35.57 -19.60
CA PHE A 41 -17.85 -34.30 -19.85
C PHE A 41 -17.02 -33.87 -18.64
N ARG A 42 -15.74 -33.58 -18.89
CA ARG A 42 -14.85 -33.03 -17.87
C ARG A 42 -15.17 -31.55 -17.66
N THR A 43 -15.44 -31.16 -16.42
CA THR A 43 -15.63 -29.75 -16.06
C THR A 43 -14.48 -29.29 -15.18
N THR A 44 -13.95 -28.09 -15.46
CA THR A 44 -12.88 -27.49 -14.65
C THR A 44 -13.46 -26.53 -13.63
N ARG A 45 -13.17 -26.76 -12.34
CA ARG A 45 -13.41 -25.78 -11.29
C ARG A 45 -12.16 -24.93 -11.07
N TRP A 46 -12.30 -23.62 -11.18
CA TRP A 46 -11.22 -22.66 -11.05
C TRP A 46 -11.13 -22.13 -9.63
N HIS A 47 -9.94 -22.09 -9.06
CA HIS A 47 -9.68 -21.65 -7.71
C HIS A 47 -8.60 -20.58 -7.71
N HIS A 48 -8.67 -19.66 -6.75
CA HIS A 48 -7.52 -18.86 -6.43
C HIS A 48 -6.43 -19.74 -5.79
N PRO A 49 -5.12 -19.50 -6.07
CA PRO A 49 -4.05 -20.32 -5.51
C PRO A 49 -4.04 -20.36 -3.98
N TRP A 50 -4.34 -19.24 -3.30
CA TRP A 50 -4.37 -19.20 -1.84
C TRP A 50 -5.54 -19.99 -1.27
N CYS A 51 -6.74 -19.84 -1.86
CA CYS A 51 -7.91 -20.62 -1.46
C CYS A 51 -7.64 -22.11 -1.62
N TYR A 52 -6.97 -22.49 -2.72
CA TYR A 52 -6.66 -23.88 -2.99
C TYR A 52 -5.71 -24.47 -1.93
N VAL A 53 -4.58 -23.83 -1.64
CA VAL A 53 -3.63 -24.32 -0.62
C VAL A 53 -4.21 -24.34 0.79
N GLU A 54 -5.06 -23.36 1.13
CA GLU A 54 -5.71 -23.31 2.44
C GLU A 54 -6.63 -24.51 2.68
N ASN A 55 -7.25 -25.03 1.62
CA ASN A 55 -8.17 -26.17 1.68
C ASN A 55 -7.52 -27.52 1.33
N PHE A 56 -6.34 -27.50 0.71
CA PHE A 56 -5.56 -28.67 0.33
C PHE A 56 -4.10 -28.47 0.78
N PRO A 57 -3.78 -28.63 2.09
CA PRO A 57 -2.47 -28.29 2.65
C PRO A 57 -1.30 -29.08 2.08
N GLU A 58 -1.55 -30.27 1.52
CA GLU A 58 -0.60 -31.12 0.81
C GLU A 58 -0.21 -30.58 -0.58
N THR A 59 -0.83 -29.48 -1.01
CA THR A 59 -0.62 -28.89 -2.34
C THR A 59 0.85 -28.56 -2.59
N ASP A 60 1.43 -29.17 -3.62
CA ASP A 60 2.73 -28.77 -4.15
C ASP A 60 2.54 -28.16 -5.54
N PHE A 61 2.62 -26.83 -5.63
CA PHE A 61 2.48 -26.13 -6.91
C PHE A 61 3.53 -26.55 -7.93
N SER A 62 4.75 -26.91 -7.50
CA SER A 62 5.82 -27.30 -8.43
C SER A 62 5.50 -28.57 -9.21
N LYS A 63 4.62 -29.42 -8.66
CA LYS A 63 4.18 -30.67 -9.26
C LYS A 63 2.90 -30.51 -10.11
N MET A 64 2.31 -29.32 -10.17
CA MET A 64 1.11 -29.10 -10.99
C MET A 64 1.44 -28.92 -12.46
N ASP A 65 0.62 -29.52 -13.31
CA ASP A 65 0.65 -29.28 -14.75
C ASP A 65 0.52 -27.78 -15.06
N GLY A 66 1.43 -27.25 -15.87
CA GLY A 66 1.43 -25.83 -16.25
C GLY A 66 2.24 -24.92 -15.33
N PHE A 67 2.76 -25.39 -14.20
CA PHE A 67 3.57 -24.58 -13.28
C PHE A 67 4.84 -24.03 -13.96
N ILE A 68 5.57 -24.88 -14.68
CA ILE A 68 6.80 -24.51 -15.40
C ILE A 68 6.52 -23.47 -16.51
N ALA A 69 5.29 -23.44 -17.04
CA ALA A 69 4.89 -22.49 -18.08
C ALA A 69 4.52 -21.10 -17.52
N LEU A 70 4.35 -20.96 -16.20
CA LEU A 70 4.16 -19.67 -15.55
C LEU A 70 5.44 -18.83 -15.58
N LYS A 71 5.33 -17.51 -15.43
CA LYS A 71 6.50 -16.64 -15.28
C LYS A 71 7.26 -17.03 -14.01
N THR A 72 8.58 -16.85 -13.99
CA THR A 72 9.40 -17.12 -12.79
C THR A 72 8.95 -16.32 -11.57
N THR A 73 8.44 -15.10 -11.77
CA THR A 73 7.81 -14.27 -10.72
C THR A 73 6.57 -14.95 -10.13
N ASP A 74 5.73 -15.52 -10.97
CA ASP A 74 4.48 -16.18 -10.57
C ASP A 74 4.79 -17.51 -9.88
N GLN A 75 5.77 -18.27 -10.38
CA GLN A 75 6.28 -19.48 -9.74
C GLN A 75 6.82 -19.20 -8.33
N ALA A 76 7.66 -18.17 -8.19
CA ALA A 76 8.19 -17.76 -6.88
C ALA A 76 7.07 -17.29 -5.93
N GLY A 77 6.09 -16.53 -6.44
CA GLY A 77 4.91 -16.10 -5.67
C GLY A 77 4.11 -17.28 -5.11
N LEU A 78 3.88 -18.32 -5.91
CA LEU A 78 3.19 -19.54 -5.49
C LEU A 78 3.97 -20.34 -4.45
N GLN A 79 5.29 -20.44 -4.58
CA GLN A 79 6.14 -21.12 -3.60
C GLN A 79 6.15 -20.37 -2.26
N ASN A 80 6.27 -19.03 -2.29
CA ASN A 80 6.19 -18.19 -1.10
C ASN A 80 4.82 -18.28 -0.42
N LEU A 81 3.74 -18.33 -1.21
CA LEU A 81 2.39 -18.56 -0.72
C LEU A 81 2.27 -19.90 0.03
N LYS A 82 2.82 -20.99 -0.52
CA LYS A 82 2.81 -22.30 0.14
C LYS A 82 3.62 -22.28 1.43
N ALA A 83 4.84 -21.75 1.39
CA ALA A 83 5.70 -21.62 2.57
C ALA A 83 5.02 -20.80 3.70
N SER A 84 4.35 -19.69 3.36
CA SER A 84 3.61 -18.88 4.33
C SER A 84 2.43 -19.62 4.97
N MET A 85 1.75 -20.51 4.23
CA MET A 85 0.64 -21.31 4.77
C MET A 85 1.14 -22.44 5.68
N ASP A 86 2.30 -23.03 5.37
CA ASP A 86 2.92 -24.06 6.22
C ASP A 86 3.39 -23.51 7.56
N SER A 87 4.00 -22.31 7.58
CA SER A 87 4.37 -21.62 8.82
C SER A 87 3.17 -21.24 9.69
N LYS A 88 2.00 -20.96 9.10
CA LYS A 88 0.77 -20.65 9.86
C LYS A 88 0.12 -21.88 10.49
N ASN A 89 0.34 -23.07 9.93
CA ASN A 89 -0.19 -24.32 10.50
C ASN A 89 0.69 -24.88 11.63
N SER A 90 1.97 -24.50 11.72
CA SER A 90 2.84 -24.88 12.84
C SER A 90 2.59 -24.07 14.14
N ASP A 91 2.18 -22.80 14.03
CA ASP A 91 2.03 -21.87 15.17
C ASP A 91 0.71 -22.01 15.97
N LYS A 92 -0.18 -22.95 15.60
CA LYS A 92 -1.41 -23.24 16.37
C LYS A 92 -1.19 -24.14 17.59
N SER A 93 0.03 -24.61 17.82
CA SER A 93 0.42 -25.38 18.99
C SER A 93 1.37 -24.53 19.84
N VAL A 94 1.00 -24.28 21.11
CA VAL A 94 1.76 -23.57 22.18
C VAL A 94 1.27 -22.12 22.47
N LYS A 95 0.31 -22.02 23.40
CA LYS A 95 0.04 -20.84 24.25
C LYS A 95 0.30 -21.20 25.71
N LYS A 96 1.15 -20.43 26.41
CA LYS A 96 1.18 -20.11 27.88
C LYS A 96 2.61 -19.67 28.25
N THR A 97 2.93 -18.63 29.04
CA THR A 97 2.22 -17.67 29.89
C THR A 97 3.23 -16.58 30.35
N LEU A 98 2.71 -15.46 30.88
CA LEU A 98 3.26 -14.60 31.96
C LEU A 98 4.22 -13.41 31.63
N SER A 99 3.74 -12.25 32.07
CA SER A 99 4.39 -10.96 32.41
C SER A 99 4.50 -10.84 33.95
N PRO A 100 4.81 -9.67 34.57
CA PRO A 100 6.00 -8.77 34.53
C PRO A 100 6.42 -8.31 35.97
N THR A 101 7.44 -7.45 36.14
CA THR A 101 7.61 -6.48 37.28
C THR A 101 8.89 -5.61 37.06
N THR A 102 8.89 -4.27 36.89
CA THR A 102 8.78 -3.06 37.78
C THR A 102 10.05 -2.55 38.50
N GLY A 103 10.25 -1.21 38.54
CA GLY A 103 11.17 -0.45 39.43
C GLY A 103 12.00 0.64 38.69
N ILE A 104 11.62 1.92 38.47
CA ILE A 104 11.38 3.17 39.25
C ILE A 104 12.63 3.90 39.87
N PHE A 105 12.69 5.23 39.63
CA PHE A 105 13.40 6.38 40.28
C PHE A 105 14.89 6.64 39.93
N GLY A 106 15.40 7.86 39.67
CA GLY A 106 14.87 9.23 39.76
C GLY A 106 15.91 10.27 39.26
N SER A 107 15.47 11.51 38.97
CA SER A 107 16.28 12.72 38.68
C SER A 107 16.42 13.59 39.97
N PRO A 108 16.88 14.89 40.02
CA PRO A 108 17.28 15.84 38.96
C PRO A 108 18.40 16.92 39.29
N VAL A 109 18.58 17.89 38.36
CA VAL A 109 19.00 19.35 38.51
C VAL A 109 20.53 19.66 38.43
N SER A 110 21.12 20.67 37.73
CA SER A 110 20.76 21.71 36.72
C SER A 110 22.02 22.52 36.29
N LYS A 111 21.83 23.39 35.26
CA LYS A 111 22.58 24.62 34.82
C LYS A 111 23.55 24.44 33.62
N VAL A 112 23.17 24.80 32.38
CA VAL A 112 23.03 26.13 31.70
C VAL A 112 24.36 26.72 31.23
N THR A 113 24.56 26.77 29.90
CA THR A 113 25.03 27.94 29.13
C THR A 113 24.70 27.76 27.63
N VAL A 114 24.45 28.88 26.96
CA VAL A 114 23.76 29.09 25.68
C VAL A 114 24.75 29.16 24.51
N ALA A 115 24.40 28.60 23.33
CA ALA A 115 24.30 29.31 22.03
C ALA A 115 24.39 28.38 20.80
N LEU A 116 23.52 28.67 19.81
CA LEU A 116 23.46 28.21 18.42
C LEU A 116 22.93 26.77 18.18
N LYS A 117 21.64 26.66 17.81
CA LYS A 117 21.10 25.47 17.11
C LYS A 117 19.86 25.80 16.27
N GLU A 118 19.90 25.32 15.03
CA GLU A 118 18.80 25.20 14.08
C GLU A 118 17.51 24.75 14.76
N GLN A 119 16.43 25.46 14.50
CA GLN A 119 15.11 25.17 15.05
C GLN A 119 14.46 24.04 14.25
N MET A 120 14.91 22.81 14.51
CA MET A 120 14.05 21.63 14.43
C MET A 120 13.36 21.50 15.80
N SER A 121 12.05 21.73 15.87
CA SER A 121 11.27 21.43 17.07
C SER A 121 11.31 19.93 17.36
N SER A 122 11.56 19.58 18.62
CA SER A 122 12.18 18.33 19.05
C SER A 122 11.29 17.07 19.03
N PRO A 123 11.87 15.85 19.12
CA PRO A 123 11.18 14.55 19.30
C PRO A 123 10.25 14.40 20.53
N ALA A 124 9.98 15.46 21.30
CA ALA A 124 9.34 15.37 22.61
C ALA A 124 7.80 15.25 22.58
N GLU A 125 7.13 15.77 21.55
CA GLU A 125 5.65 15.62 21.43
C GLU A 125 5.24 14.24 20.92
N ILE A 126 6.07 13.62 20.07
CA ILE A 126 5.83 12.30 19.47
C ILE A 126 5.95 11.17 20.50
N LYS A 127 6.97 11.22 21.38
CA LYS A 127 7.15 10.26 22.49
C LYS A 127 6.01 10.26 23.53
N ARG A 128 4.98 11.08 23.35
CA ARG A 128 3.90 11.31 24.30
C ARG A 128 2.51 11.03 23.73
N PHE A 129 2.41 10.26 22.65
CA PHE A 129 1.12 9.68 22.30
C PHE A 129 0.65 8.80 23.47
N GLU A 130 -0.36 9.28 24.16
CA GLU A 130 -1.00 8.58 25.25
C GLU A 130 -2.39 8.20 24.74
N SER A 131 -2.69 6.89 24.67
CA SER A 131 -3.99 6.43 24.18
C SER A 131 -5.16 7.04 24.96
N SER A 132 -4.93 7.41 26.23
CA SER A 132 -5.89 8.11 27.10
C SER A 132 -6.22 9.54 26.66
N LYS A 133 -5.38 10.18 25.83
CA LYS A 133 -5.59 11.52 25.27
C LYS A 133 -6.28 11.50 23.92
N THR A 134 -6.63 10.32 23.40
CA THR A 134 -7.42 10.23 22.18
C THR A 134 -8.89 10.57 22.47
N SER A 135 -9.59 11.12 21.48
CA SER A 135 -10.99 11.51 21.64
C SER A 135 -11.83 11.15 20.42
N ILE A 136 -13.10 10.82 20.65
CA ILE A 136 -14.10 10.68 19.57
C ILE A 136 -14.57 12.05 19.03
N LEU A 137 -14.03 13.14 19.58
CA LEU A 137 -14.31 14.51 19.14
C LEU A 137 -13.04 15.15 18.58
N TYR A 138 -13.15 15.89 17.48
CA TYR A 138 -12.11 16.79 16.99
C TYR A 138 -12.59 18.25 17.12
N LYS A 139 -12.07 18.98 18.11
CA LYS A 139 -12.44 20.38 18.39
C LYS A 139 -13.97 20.61 18.39
N GLY A 140 -14.69 19.75 19.12
CA GLY A 140 -16.14 19.77 19.26
C GLY A 140 -16.93 19.09 18.14
N ALA A 141 -16.32 18.72 17.01
CA ALA A 141 -16.97 17.94 15.96
C ALA A 141 -16.86 16.44 16.26
N ARG A 142 -17.92 15.68 15.99
CA ARG A 142 -18.01 14.24 16.30
C ARG A 142 -17.38 13.40 15.21
N LEU A 143 -16.59 12.41 15.61
CA LEU A 143 -16.02 11.39 14.74
C LEU A 143 -16.86 10.11 14.79
N PRO A 144 -17.02 9.38 13.67
CA PRO A 144 -17.70 8.10 13.65
C PRO A 144 -16.87 6.99 14.31
N VAL A 145 -17.49 5.83 14.54
CA VAL A 145 -16.81 4.65 15.12
C VAL A 145 -15.60 4.24 14.27
N GLY A 146 -14.52 3.83 14.94
CA GLY A 146 -13.23 3.51 14.31
C GLY A 146 -12.32 4.72 14.07
N TRP A 147 -12.85 5.94 14.23
CA TRP A 147 -12.08 7.18 14.13
C TRP A 147 -11.85 7.81 15.49
N LYS A 148 -10.64 8.32 15.70
CA LYS A 148 -10.25 9.06 16.90
C LYS A 148 -9.37 10.25 16.55
N SER A 149 -9.40 11.28 17.36
CA SER A 149 -8.49 12.41 17.26
C SER A 149 -7.37 12.30 18.29
N TYR A 150 -6.24 12.91 17.98
CA TYR A 150 -5.16 13.20 18.91
C TYR A 150 -4.50 14.51 18.48
N SER A 151 -4.43 15.51 19.37
CA SER A 151 -3.91 16.84 19.02
C SER A 151 -4.56 17.40 17.73
N SER A 152 -3.80 17.66 16.68
CA SER A 152 -4.26 18.14 15.37
C SER A 152 -4.43 17.03 14.31
N VAL A 153 -4.31 15.75 14.67
CA VAL A 153 -4.49 14.62 13.74
C VAL A 153 -5.78 13.83 14.03
N ILE A 154 -6.45 13.40 12.97
CA ILE A 154 -7.54 12.41 13.01
C ILE A 154 -7.01 11.09 12.48
N ILE A 155 -7.34 9.98 13.15
CA ILE A 155 -6.76 8.65 12.93
C ILE A 155 -7.90 7.64 12.75
N TYR A 156 -7.81 6.81 11.72
CA TYR A 156 -8.68 5.65 11.53
C TYR A 156 -7.92 4.36 11.80
N GLU A 157 -8.45 3.58 12.73
CA GLU A 157 -8.02 2.20 12.96
C GLU A 157 -9.02 1.27 12.29
N GLY A 158 -8.69 0.82 11.09
CA GLY A 158 -9.51 -0.15 10.38
C GLY A 158 -9.50 -1.52 11.06
N ASP A 159 -10.63 -2.19 11.01
CA ASP A 159 -10.73 -3.59 11.42
C ASP A 159 -9.73 -4.43 10.60
N ASN A 160 -9.04 -5.36 11.27
CA ASN A 160 -8.08 -6.27 10.65
C ASN A 160 -6.83 -5.62 10.03
N VAL A 161 -6.54 -4.35 10.30
CA VAL A 161 -5.24 -3.76 9.94
C VAL A 161 -4.15 -4.46 10.76
N ARG A 162 -3.21 -5.12 10.07
CA ARG A 162 -2.11 -5.86 10.70
C ARG A 162 -0.82 -5.05 10.67
N PRO A 163 0.04 -5.14 11.70
CA PRO A 163 1.37 -4.56 11.66
C PRO A 163 2.23 -5.24 10.58
N SER A 164 3.11 -4.49 9.94
CA SER A 164 4.04 -5.01 8.93
C SER A 164 5.40 -4.31 8.98
N GLU A 165 6.46 -5.00 8.57
CA GLU A 165 7.77 -4.40 8.30
C GLU A 165 7.76 -3.59 7.00
N LYS A 166 6.81 -3.88 6.10
CA LYS A 166 6.69 -3.20 4.81
C LYS A 166 5.47 -2.28 4.82
N ILE A 167 5.68 -1.01 4.54
CA ILE A 167 4.61 -0.01 4.44
C ILE A 167 4.48 0.48 3.01
N ALA A 168 3.27 0.36 2.47
CA ALA A 168 2.88 1.04 1.24
C ALA A 168 2.05 2.24 1.70
N ALA A 169 2.68 3.41 1.69
CA ALA A 169 2.06 4.63 2.16
C ALA A 169 1.67 5.53 0.99
N PHE A 170 0.53 6.21 1.13
CA PHE A 170 -0.06 7.00 0.05
C PHE A 170 -0.53 8.35 0.59
N ASP A 171 -0.44 9.40 -0.23
CA ASP A 171 -1.38 10.52 -0.13
C ASP A 171 -2.78 10.09 -0.62
N PHE A 172 -3.80 10.94 -0.47
CA PHE A 172 -5.17 10.67 -0.85
C PHE A 172 -5.63 11.52 -2.05
N ASP A 173 -5.72 12.84 -1.88
CA ASP A 173 -6.30 13.76 -2.87
C ASP A 173 -5.27 14.06 -3.97
N GLY A 174 -5.56 13.69 -5.21
CA GLY A 174 -4.59 13.80 -6.30
C GLY A 174 -3.66 12.59 -6.43
N THR A 175 -3.80 11.59 -5.54
CA THR A 175 -3.00 10.36 -5.54
C THR A 175 -3.84 9.10 -5.72
N LEU A 176 -4.78 8.84 -4.81
CA LEU A 176 -5.69 7.68 -4.89
C LEU A 176 -7.02 8.06 -5.56
N VAL A 177 -7.46 9.30 -5.31
CA VAL A 177 -8.72 9.83 -5.78
C VAL A 177 -8.55 11.23 -6.37
N ASP A 178 -9.41 11.58 -7.31
CA ASP A 178 -9.62 12.96 -7.72
C ASP A 178 -10.84 13.51 -6.97
N THR A 179 -10.60 14.53 -6.15
CA THR A 179 -11.62 15.21 -5.35
C THR A 179 -11.96 16.61 -5.87
N ASN A 180 -11.32 17.04 -6.96
CA ASN A 180 -11.70 18.25 -7.69
C ASN A 180 -12.89 17.94 -8.61
N VAL A 181 -14.00 17.54 -7.99
CA VAL A 181 -15.27 17.35 -8.67
C VAL A 181 -16.16 18.57 -8.43
N ALA A 182 -17.05 18.89 -9.37
CA ALA A 182 -17.86 20.10 -9.36
C ALA A 182 -18.84 20.25 -8.18
N ARG A 183 -18.86 19.30 -7.24
CA ARG A 183 -19.76 19.25 -6.08
C ARG A 183 -18.98 19.07 -4.77
N PRO A 184 -19.42 19.63 -3.64
CA PRO A 184 -18.91 19.27 -2.31
C PRO A 184 -19.56 17.98 -1.79
N GLY A 185 -18.98 17.37 -0.75
CA GLY A 185 -19.61 16.29 0.01
C GLY A 185 -18.84 14.96 0.08
N ALA A 186 -19.40 14.02 0.82
CA ALA A 186 -18.85 12.67 1.04
C ALA A 186 -18.66 11.87 -0.25
N ASP A 187 -19.55 12.03 -1.23
CA ASP A 187 -19.51 11.33 -2.52
C ASP A 187 -18.85 12.17 -3.62
N ALA A 188 -18.25 13.30 -3.25
CA ALA A 188 -17.58 14.20 -4.17
C ALA A 188 -16.14 13.75 -4.46
N TRP A 189 -16.02 12.60 -5.13
CA TRP A 189 -14.74 12.03 -5.53
C TRP A 189 -14.93 11.02 -6.66
N LYS A 190 -13.84 10.69 -7.34
CA LYS A 190 -13.72 9.53 -8.23
C LYS A 190 -12.32 8.94 -8.08
N LEU A 191 -12.12 7.69 -8.48
CA LEU A 191 -10.77 7.14 -8.55
C LEU A 191 -9.90 7.98 -9.49
N LEU A 192 -8.67 8.29 -9.08
CA LEU A 192 -7.73 8.99 -9.95
C LEU A 192 -7.34 8.10 -11.13
N TYR A 193 -7.11 6.82 -10.86
CA TYR A 193 -6.92 5.78 -11.86
C TYR A 193 -7.83 4.57 -11.57
N PRO A 194 -8.43 3.93 -12.58
CA PRO A 194 -9.30 2.76 -12.37
C PRO A 194 -8.62 1.58 -11.66
N THR A 195 -7.30 1.48 -11.75
CA THR A 195 -6.46 0.41 -11.18
C THR A 195 -6.15 0.58 -9.69
N VAL A 196 -6.49 1.72 -9.07
CA VAL A 196 -6.16 2.01 -7.67
C VAL A 196 -6.61 0.88 -6.73
N PRO A 197 -7.87 0.41 -6.76
CA PRO A 197 -8.29 -0.71 -5.90
C PRO A 197 -7.46 -1.98 -6.10
N GLU A 198 -7.15 -2.33 -7.35
CA GLU A 198 -6.36 -3.51 -7.69
C GLU A 198 -4.92 -3.41 -7.17
N LYS A 199 -4.28 -2.25 -7.32
CA LYS A 199 -2.91 -2.02 -6.83
C LYS A 199 -2.84 -2.02 -5.31
N LEU A 200 -3.83 -1.44 -4.62
CA LEU A 200 -3.93 -1.52 -3.17
C LEU A 200 -4.08 -2.97 -2.71
N ALA A 201 -4.95 -3.74 -3.38
CA ALA A 201 -5.11 -5.17 -3.12
C ALA A 201 -3.82 -5.96 -3.34
N PHE A 202 -3.09 -5.67 -4.43
CA PHE A 202 -1.79 -6.25 -4.71
C PHE A 202 -0.77 -5.96 -3.60
N PHE A 203 -0.61 -4.71 -3.18
CA PHE A 203 0.34 -4.38 -2.11
C PHE A 203 -0.03 -5.06 -0.79
N HIS A 204 -1.31 -5.08 -0.43
CA HIS A 204 -1.76 -5.80 0.76
C HIS A 204 -1.45 -7.30 0.68
N HIS A 205 -1.71 -7.93 -0.48
CA HIS A 205 -1.34 -9.33 -0.74
C HIS A 205 0.16 -9.58 -0.59
N GLU A 206 0.98 -8.67 -1.08
CA GLU A 206 2.44 -8.71 -0.93
C GLU A 206 2.89 -8.47 0.53
N GLY A 207 1.97 -8.33 1.48
CA GLY A 207 2.28 -8.18 2.91
C GLY A 207 2.62 -6.76 3.31
N TYR A 208 2.30 -5.76 2.49
CA TYR A 208 2.39 -4.37 2.90
C TYR A 208 1.22 -4.01 3.82
N LYS A 209 1.52 -3.31 4.92
CA LYS A 209 0.50 -2.54 5.62
C LYS A 209 0.21 -1.29 4.77
N LEU A 210 -1.05 -1.10 4.42
CA LEU A 210 -1.50 0.07 3.67
C LEU A 210 -1.77 1.23 4.63
N VAL A 211 -1.17 2.38 4.35
CA VAL A 211 -1.32 3.58 5.18
C VAL A 211 -1.59 4.80 4.32
N ILE A 212 -2.58 5.61 4.71
CA ILE A 212 -2.87 6.89 4.06
C ILE A 212 -2.46 8.03 4.99
N PHE A 213 -1.68 8.96 4.46
CA PHE A 213 -1.25 10.19 5.13
C PHE A 213 -1.76 11.39 4.35
N SER A 214 -2.73 12.13 4.89
CA SER A 214 -3.38 13.22 4.17
C SER A 214 -3.35 14.54 4.96
N ASN A 215 -3.09 15.65 4.27
CA ASN A 215 -3.14 17.00 4.82
C ASN A 215 -4.53 17.61 4.55
N GLU A 216 -5.31 17.94 5.58
CA GLU A 216 -6.69 18.45 5.44
C GLU A 216 -6.92 19.74 6.23
N ALA A 217 -6.27 20.83 5.79
CA ALA A 217 -6.32 22.13 6.48
C ALA A 217 -7.74 22.74 6.56
N ASN A 218 -8.67 22.30 5.70
CA ASN A 218 -10.04 22.84 5.69
C ASN A 218 -10.81 22.49 6.96
N ILE A 219 -10.49 21.38 7.63
CA ILE A 219 -11.10 21.00 8.91
C ILE A 219 -10.84 22.06 9.99
N ASP A 220 -9.63 22.62 10.05
CA ASP A 220 -9.29 23.71 10.97
C ASP A 220 -9.61 25.10 10.44
N ARG A 221 -9.57 25.29 9.11
CA ARG A 221 -9.91 26.57 8.48
C ARG A 221 -11.40 26.90 8.66
N TRP A 222 -12.28 25.92 8.53
CA TRP A 222 -13.73 26.15 8.53
C TRP A 222 -14.36 25.78 9.88
N SER A 223 -14.05 26.54 10.93
CA SER A 223 -14.54 26.27 12.29
C SER A 223 -16.06 26.07 12.38
N ASN A 224 -16.84 26.90 11.67
CA ASN A 224 -18.31 26.85 11.69
C ASN A 224 -18.89 25.74 10.80
N LYS A 225 -18.08 25.12 9.95
CA LYS A 225 -18.47 24.02 9.05
C LYS A 225 -17.59 22.78 9.26
N ARG A 226 -16.96 22.68 10.43
CA ARG A 226 -15.96 21.64 10.73
C ARG A 226 -16.55 20.24 10.61
N GLN A 227 -17.77 20.03 11.13
CA GLN A 227 -18.45 18.75 11.00
C GLN A 227 -18.64 18.38 9.52
N ALA A 228 -19.14 19.30 8.69
CA ALA A 228 -19.31 19.05 7.26
C ALA A 228 -17.98 18.79 6.53
N ALA A 229 -16.89 19.46 6.91
CA ALA A 229 -15.56 19.21 6.37
C ALA A 229 -15.05 17.80 6.73
N ILE A 230 -15.23 17.39 7.98
CA ILE A 230 -14.92 16.04 8.47
C ILE A 230 -15.77 15.02 7.71
N ASP A 231 -17.09 15.16 7.69
CA ASP A 231 -18.02 14.23 7.04
C ASP A 231 -17.68 14.07 5.56
N SER A 232 -17.34 15.17 4.88
CA SER A 232 -16.90 15.14 3.49
C SER A 232 -15.61 14.35 3.31
N LYS A 233 -14.58 14.56 4.14
CA LYS A 233 -13.30 13.86 4.01
C LYS A 233 -13.43 12.38 4.37
N LEU A 234 -14.06 12.07 5.50
CA LEU A 234 -14.24 10.71 5.99
C LEU A 234 -15.14 9.88 5.06
N GLY A 235 -16.17 10.51 4.48
CA GLY A 235 -17.04 9.86 3.49
C GLY A 235 -16.29 9.43 2.22
N ARG A 236 -15.41 10.29 1.69
CA ARG A 236 -14.57 9.95 0.52
C ARG A 236 -13.62 8.80 0.82
N LEU A 237 -12.98 8.83 2.00
CA LEU A 237 -12.10 7.76 2.45
C LEU A 237 -12.88 6.44 2.62
N LYS A 238 -14.06 6.48 3.23
CA LYS A 238 -14.95 5.32 3.37
C LYS A 238 -15.30 4.73 2.01
N GLY A 239 -15.67 5.57 1.05
CA GLY A 239 -15.96 5.14 -0.30
C GLY A 239 -14.78 4.43 -0.99
N LEU A 240 -13.56 4.96 -0.86
CA LEU A 240 -12.35 4.28 -1.36
C LEU A 240 -12.15 2.92 -0.67
N MET A 241 -12.24 2.87 0.67
CA MET A 241 -12.05 1.65 1.44
C MET A 241 -13.08 0.56 1.08
N GLU A 242 -14.34 0.94 0.85
CA GLU A 242 -15.40 0.03 0.41
C GLU A 242 -15.17 -0.53 -1.00
N LEU A 243 -14.56 0.26 -1.91
CA LEU A 243 -14.16 -0.22 -3.23
C LEU A 243 -12.94 -1.13 -3.18
N ALA A 244 -11.91 -0.74 -2.42
CA ALA A 244 -10.63 -1.46 -2.36
C ALA A 244 -10.73 -2.76 -1.56
N LYS A 245 -11.64 -2.84 -0.58
CA LYS A 245 -11.90 -4.01 0.28
C LYS A 245 -10.63 -4.60 0.91
N VAL A 246 -9.68 -3.72 1.24
CA VAL A 246 -8.46 -4.07 1.95
C VAL A 246 -8.33 -3.25 3.23
N PRO A 247 -7.80 -3.82 4.32
CA PRO A 247 -7.56 -3.06 5.55
C PRO A 247 -6.56 -1.93 5.33
N MET A 248 -6.89 -0.73 5.81
CA MET A 248 -6.04 0.46 5.69
C MET A 248 -6.01 1.22 7.02
N GLN A 249 -4.85 1.78 7.35
CA GLN A 249 -4.70 2.77 8.42
C GLN A 249 -4.75 4.17 7.80
N VAL A 250 -5.45 5.12 8.41
CA VAL A 250 -5.49 6.51 7.90
C VAL A 250 -5.06 7.49 8.98
N PHE A 251 -4.27 8.49 8.59
CA PHE A 251 -3.92 9.66 9.38
C PHE A 251 -4.22 10.92 8.58
N ILE A 252 -4.91 11.87 9.21
CA ILE A 252 -5.35 13.13 8.61
C ILE A 252 -4.84 14.29 9.46
N ALA A 253 -3.81 14.99 8.99
CA ALA A 253 -3.30 16.19 9.63
C ALA A 253 -4.22 17.38 9.33
N CYS A 254 -4.92 17.86 10.35
CA CYS A 254 -5.96 18.88 10.19
C CYS A 254 -5.42 20.31 10.33
N GLY A 255 -4.21 20.50 10.88
CA GLY A 255 -3.65 21.83 11.11
C GLY A 255 -3.39 22.62 9.84
N LYS A 256 -3.40 23.95 10.02
CA LYS A 256 -3.17 24.93 8.96
C LYS A 256 -1.69 24.95 8.57
N SER A 257 -1.40 25.28 7.30
CA SER A 257 -0.03 25.31 6.77
C SER A 257 0.93 26.25 7.50
N ASN A 258 0.43 27.28 8.17
CA ASN A 258 1.22 28.27 8.90
C ASN A 258 1.26 28.03 10.42
N ALA A 259 0.75 26.89 10.90
CA ALA A 259 0.59 26.62 12.33
C ALA A 259 1.75 25.80 12.95
N ASN A 260 2.84 25.58 12.22
CA ASN A 260 3.94 24.68 12.62
C ASN A 260 3.42 23.31 13.11
N ASP A 261 2.42 22.76 12.42
CA ASP A 261 1.83 21.47 12.79
C ASP A 261 2.78 20.33 12.42
N ILE A 262 3.32 19.65 13.45
CA ILE A 262 4.26 18.53 13.30
C ILE A 262 3.68 17.32 12.57
N TYR A 263 2.34 17.20 12.50
CA TYR A 263 1.67 16.13 11.78
C TYR A 263 1.46 16.48 10.30
N ARG A 264 1.52 17.76 9.93
CA ARG A 264 1.28 18.20 8.55
C ARG A 264 2.51 17.95 7.69
N LYS A 265 2.38 17.15 6.63
CA LYS A 265 3.45 16.94 5.64
C LYS A 265 3.94 18.29 5.11
N PRO A 266 5.26 18.53 5.00
CA PRO A 266 6.35 17.55 4.98
C PRO A 266 6.84 17.05 6.35
N ALA A 267 6.30 17.56 7.47
CA ALA A 267 6.68 17.08 8.80
C ALA A 267 6.31 15.59 9.00
N THR A 268 7.10 14.90 9.81
CA THR A 268 7.06 13.43 9.93
C THR A 268 6.13 12.91 11.04
N GLY A 269 5.40 13.78 11.73
CA GLY A 269 4.65 13.42 12.94
C GLY A 269 3.64 12.30 12.72
N MET A 270 2.92 12.29 11.59
CA MET A 270 1.99 11.19 11.29
C MET A 270 2.73 9.84 11.11
N TRP A 271 3.91 9.85 10.48
CA TRP A 271 4.70 8.63 10.31
C TRP A 271 5.25 8.13 11.64
N GLN A 272 5.71 9.03 12.50
CA GLN A 272 6.22 8.65 13.81
C GLN A 272 5.12 8.05 14.69
N LEU A 273 3.87 8.57 14.61
CA LEU A 273 2.72 7.90 15.23
C LEU A 273 2.55 6.48 14.72
N LEU A 274 2.64 6.27 13.39
CA LEU A 274 2.57 4.93 12.81
C LEU A 274 3.62 4.00 13.42
N GLU A 275 4.89 4.40 13.41
CA GLU A 275 6.01 3.61 13.92
C GLU A 275 5.87 3.27 15.40
N GLU A 276 5.61 4.27 16.23
CA GLU A 276 5.67 4.13 17.68
C GLU A 276 4.41 3.48 18.27
N HIS A 277 3.24 3.69 17.65
CA HIS A 277 1.95 3.34 18.29
C HIS A 277 1.02 2.49 17.44
N PHE A 278 1.07 2.60 16.11
CA PHE A 278 0.13 1.90 15.23
C PHE A 278 0.78 0.77 14.43
N ASN A 279 1.99 0.33 14.78
CA ASN A 279 2.63 -0.85 14.17
C ASN A 279 2.99 -1.96 15.15
N ALA A 280 2.40 -1.94 16.36
CA ALA A 280 2.56 -2.98 17.39
C ALA A 280 4.04 -3.33 17.70
N GLY A 281 4.93 -2.33 17.69
CA GLY A 281 6.36 -2.50 17.93
C GLY A 281 7.14 -3.19 16.80
N ARG A 282 6.49 -3.54 15.68
CA ARG A 282 7.18 -4.08 14.51
C ARG A 282 8.00 -2.96 13.84
N ILE A 283 9.29 -3.19 13.69
CA ILE A 283 10.22 -2.25 13.07
C ILE A 283 9.90 -2.16 11.58
N ILE A 284 9.85 -0.94 11.04
CA ILE A 284 9.56 -0.71 9.62
C ILE A 284 10.86 -0.70 8.83
N ASP A 285 10.95 -1.56 7.82
CA ASP A 285 12.01 -1.57 6.82
C ASP A 285 11.73 -0.46 5.78
N LYS A 286 12.45 0.65 5.90
CA LYS A 286 12.28 1.83 5.03
C LYS A 286 12.72 1.57 3.59
N GLU A 287 13.68 0.69 3.37
CA GLU A 287 14.19 0.37 2.03
C GLU A 287 13.16 -0.43 1.22
N ARG A 288 12.40 -1.30 1.89
CA ARG A 288 11.31 -2.08 1.28
C ARG A 288 9.96 -1.38 1.32
N SER A 289 9.87 -0.24 2.01
CA SER A 289 8.70 0.62 2.10
C SER A 289 8.77 1.76 1.08
N PHE A 290 7.61 2.34 0.76
CA PHE A 290 7.55 3.45 -0.18
C PHE A 290 6.39 4.40 0.14
N TYR A 291 6.51 5.64 -0.36
CA TYR A 291 5.48 6.66 -0.32
C TYR A 291 5.06 7.05 -1.73
N VAL A 292 3.76 7.10 -2.00
CA VAL A 292 3.19 7.58 -3.26
C VAL A 292 2.45 8.88 -3.00
N GLY A 293 2.75 9.93 -3.77
CA GLY A 293 2.09 11.23 -3.63
C GLY A 293 2.25 12.11 -4.86
N ASP A 294 1.31 13.02 -5.10
CA ASP A 294 1.33 13.93 -6.26
C ASP A 294 2.10 15.23 -5.99
N ALA A 295 2.25 15.63 -4.72
CA ALA A 295 2.96 16.84 -4.33
C ALA A 295 4.48 16.63 -4.40
N ALA A 296 5.01 16.54 -5.62
CA ALA A 296 6.39 16.20 -5.92
C ALA A 296 7.27 17.40 -6.32
N GLY A 297 6.75 18.63 -6.21
CA GLY A 297 7.49 19.84 -6.54
C GLY A 297 7.71 20.06 -8.05
N ARG A 298 6.93 19.38 -8.90
CA ARG A 298 6.97 19.60 -10.35
C ARG A 298 6.33 20.95 -10.68
N LYS A 299 6.58 21.46 -11.89
CA LYS A 299 6.10 22.80 -12.34
C LYS A 299 4.58 23.04 -12.16
N LYS A 300 3.77 21.98 -12.22
CA LYS A 300 2.30 22.05 -12.04
C LYS A 300 1.83 21.61 -10.66
N ASP A 301 2.72 21.12 -9.81
CA ASP A 301 2.36 20.67 -8.47
C ASP A 301 2.15 21.89 -7.57
N HIS A 302 1.15 21.79 -6.70
CA HIS A 302 0.83 22.86 -5.75
C HIS A 302 1.87 22.96 -4.62
N SER A 303 2.63 21.89 -4.35
CA SER A 303 3.70 21.83 -3.35
C SER A 303 4.65 20.65 -3.62
N ALA A 304 5.70 20.54 -2.79
CA ALA A 304 6.63 19.39 -2.75
C ALA A 304 6.47 18.55 -1.47
N ALA A 305 5.35 18.69 -0.75
CA ALA A 305 5.18 18.17 0.60
C ALA A 305 5.31 16.64 0.69
N ASP A 306 4.88 15.91 -0.35
CA ASP A 306 4.94 14.45 -0.37
C ASP A 306 6.35 13.94 -0.63
N LEU A 307 7.06 14.57 -1.58
CA LEU A 307 8.45 14.27 -1.88
C LEU A 307 9.35 14.55 -0.66
N GLU A 308 9.17 15.71 -0.02
CA GLU A 308 9.93 16.10 1.16
C GLU A 308 9.63 15.19 2.37
N PHE A 309 8.37 14.81 2.57
CA PHE A 309 7.98 13.84 3.60
C PHE A 309 8.69 12.50 3.40
N ALA A 310 8.63 11.93 2.20
CA ALA A 310 9.28 10.66 1.87
C ALA A 310 10.80 10.75 2.02
N LYS A 311 11.41 11.83 1.50
CA LYS A 311 12.86 12.06 1.57
C LYS A 311 13.35 12.17 3.01
N THR A 312 12.63 12.92 3.86
CA THR A 312 12.98 13.09 5.28
C THR A 312 12.94 11.77 6.04
N LEU A 313 12.04 10.86 5.65
CA LEU A 313 11.88 9.54 6.26
C LEU A 313 12.81 8.46 5.69
N GLY A 314 13.58 8.77 4.64
CA GLY A 314 14.41 7.79 3.93
C GLY A 314 13.58 6.76 3.13
N LEU A 315 12.36 7.12 2.71
CA LEU A 315 11.48 6.25 1.93
C LEU A 315 11.69 6.43 0.43
N LYS A 316 11.50 5.34 -0.33
CA LYS A 316 11.36 5.45 -1.78
C LYS A 316 10.10 6.26 -2.12
N PHE A 317 10.26 7.34 -2.88
CA PHE A 317 9.15 8.14 -3.39
C PHE A 317 8.74 7.67 -4.79
N LEU A 318 7.43 7.60 -5.04
CA LEU A 318 6.84 7.20 -6.32
C LEU A 318 5.72 8.18 -6.68
N LEU A 319 5.53 8.44 -7.98
CA LEU A 319 4.40 9.23 -8.45
C LEU A 319 3.15 8.35 -8.65
N PRO A 320 1.93 8.89 -8.53
CA PRO A 320 0.70 8.15 -8.75
C PRO A 320 0.66 7.52 -10.15
N GLU A 321 1.07 8.27 -11.19
CA GLU A 321 1.11 7.77 -12.57
C GLU A 321 2.04 6.57 -12.75
N ASP A 322 3.16 6.50 -12.02
CA ASP A 322 4.11 5.39 -12.13
C ASP A 322 3.57 4.10 -11.50
N VAL A 323 2.68 4.24 -10.52
CA VAL A 323 2.14 3.12 -9.74
C VAL A 323 0.83 2.61 -10.32
N PHE A 324 -0.04 3.54 -10.75
CA PHE A 324 -1.42 3.25 -11.05
C PHE A 324 -1.76 3.34 -12.56
N THR A 325 -0.89 3.84 -13.44
CA THR A 325 -1.21 3.74 -14.87
C THR A 325 -1.14 2.29 -15.39
N ILE A 326 -2.03 1.98 -16.33
CA ILE A 326 -1.91 0.75 -17.12
C ILE A 326 -0.80 1.00 -18.14
N THR A 327 0.35 0.34 -17.96
CA THR A 327 1.36 0.30 -19.01
C THR A 327 0.87 -0.63 -20.10
N THR A 328 0.16 -0.08 -21.10
CA THR A 328 0.05 -0.77 -22.38
C THR A 328 1.46 -0.80 -23.00
N PRO A 329 1.98 -1.96 -23.42
CA PRO A 329 3.20 -1.98 -24.21
C PRO A 329 2.93 -1.17 -25.49
N ASN A 330 3.56 -0.01 -25.65
CA ASN A 330 3.46 0.76 -26.87
C ASN A 330 4.07 -0.06 -28.02
N PRO A 331 3.32 -0.45 -29.07
CA PRO A 331 3.84 -1.28 -30.14
C PRO A 331 4.91 -0.58 -31.02
N LEU A 332 5.14 0.72 -30.83
CA LEU A 332 5.94 1.55 -31.74
C LEU A 332 7.25 2.11 -31.16
N GLU A 333 7.66 1.75 -29.95
CA GLU A 333 9.01 2.07 -29.48
C GLU A 333 9.97 0.92 -29.76
N SER A 334 10.68 1.00 -30.90
CA SER A 334 11.80 0.10 -31.18
C SER A 334 12.95 0.34 -30.18
N PRO A 335 13.73 -0.71 -29.83
CA PRO A 335 14.81 -0.64 -28.83
C PRO A 335 15.89 0.41 -29.13
N GLU A 336 16.00 0.85 -30.39
CA GLU A 336 17.08 1.71 -30.88
C GLU A 336 16.92 3.18 -30.47
N ARG A 337 15.69 3.67 -30.24
CA ARG A 337 15.47 5.06 -29.76
C ARG A 337 15.71 5.26 -28.26
N ARG A 338 15.94 4.17 -27.51
CA ARG A 338 16.28 4.25 -26.08
C ARG A 338 17.76 4.59 -25.86
N LEU A 339 18.62 4.35 -26.86
CA LEU A 339 20.07 4.60 -26.80
C LEU A 339 20.49 5.96 -27.38
N SER A 340 19.62 6.64 -28.13
CA SER A 340 19.92 7.95 -28.73
C SER A 340 19.55 9.15 -27.84
N ARG A 341 18.78 8.95 -26.76
CA ARG A 341 18.45 10.01 -25.77
C ARG A 341 19.49 10.13 -24.64
N SER A 342 20.44 9.21 -24.56
CA SER A 342 21.54 9.23 -23.58
C SER A 342 22.90 9.57 -24.20
N ARG A 343 22.94 10.06 -25.44
CA ARG A 343 24.16 10.51 -26.12
C ARG A 343 23.94 11.89 -26.73
N GLY A 344 23.86 12.88 -25.86
CA GLY A 344 24.09 14.28 -26.15
C GLY A 344 24.86 14.85 -24.97
N ASP A 345 26.09 15.27 -25.26
CA ASP A 345 27.01 16.04 -24.44
C ASP A 345 28.00 15.30 -23.52
N HIS A 346 29.23 15.28 -24.06
CA HIS A 346 30.56 15.21 -23.47
C HIS A 346 31.25 13.85 -23.25
N ALA A 347 32.47 13.85 -23.78
CA ALA A 347 33.40 12.76 -23.99
C ALA A 347 34.34 12.54 -22.80
N ASP A 348 34.95 11.35 -22.83
CA ASP A 348 36.18 10.90 -22.18
C ASP A 348 36.19 10.67 -20.66
N LEU A 349 36.07 9.40 -20.26
CA LEU A 349 37.14 8.60 -19.63
C LEU A 349 36.67 7.16 -19.37
N GLU A 350 37.61 6.23 -19.52
CA GLU A 350 37.45 4.79 -19.73
C GLU A 350 37.11 3.95 -18.47
N GLU A 351 36.54 2.77 -18.76
CA GLU A 351 36.54 1.48 -18.03
C GLU A 351 36.20 1.38 -16.53
N ASN A 352 35.03 0.79 -16.23
CA ASN A 352 34.95 -0.63 -15.81
C ASN A 352 33.52 -1.11 -15.43
N GLY A 353 33.09 -2.19 -16.09
CA GLY A 353 32.45 -3.36 -15.46
C GLY A 353 31.06 -3.30 -14.80
N ARG A 354 30.05 -3.79 -15.55
CA ARG A 354 28.85 -4.60 -15.18
C ARG A 354 27.51 -3.98 -15.56
N ALA A 355 27.05 -4.28 -16.77
CA ALA A 355 25.68 -4.07 -17.22
C ALA A 355 24.87 -5.37 -17.11
N PHE A 356 23.85 -5.36 -16.24
CA PHE A 356 22.80 -6.38 -16.17
C PHE A 356 21.88 -6.28 -17.40
N SER A 357 21.68 -7.40 -18.10
CA SER A 357 20.81 -7.45 -19.28
C SER A 357 19.32 -7.35 -18.89
N ARG A 358 18.72 -6.18 -19.10
CA ARG A 358 17.28 -6.04 -19.36
C ARG A 358 17.11 -6.15 -20.87
N PHE A 359 16.29 -7.09 -21.36
CA PHE A 359 15.50 -7.03 -22.61
C PHE A 359 15.15 -8.45 -23.07
N ARG A 360 13.97 -8.96 -22.69
CA ARG A 360 13.19 -9.89 -23.53
C ARG A 360 11.69 -9.68 -23.25
N LEU A 361 11.17 -8.55 -23.70
CA LEU A 361 9.72 -8.34 -23.83
C LEU A 361 9.43 -7.47 -25.06
N ALA A 362 9.85 -7.94 -26.24
CA ALA A 362 9.47 -7.36 -27.53
C ALA A 362 9.83 -8.32 -28.69
N ARG A 363 9.26 -9.54 -28.70
CA ARG A 363 9.39 -10.42 -29.89
C ARG A 363 8.30 -11.50 -30.05
N ALA A 364 7.08 -11.25 -29.58
CA ALA A 364 5.99 -12.22 -29.77
C ALA A 364 4.68 -11.61 -30.33
N LEU A 365 4.68 -10.34 -30.75
CA LEU A 365 3.46 -9.66 -31.24
C LEU A 365 3.51 -9.25 -32.72
N PHE A 366 4.43 -9.79 -33.52
CA PHE A 366 4.52 -9.45 -34.95
C PHE A 366 4.45 -10.63 -35.92
N GLN A 367 4.02 -11.82 -35.49
CA GLN A 367 3.84 -12.97 -36.41
C GLN A 367 2.56 -13.76 -36.11
N MET A 368 1.38 -13.13 -36.19
CA MET A 368 0.11 -13.85 -36.41
C MET A 368 -0.93 -12.94 -37.11
N LYS A 369 -0.49 -12.08 -38.05
CA LYS A 369 -1.44 -11.29 -38.85
C LYS A 369 -1.54 -11.68 -40.33
N GLU A 370 -0.84 -12.72 -40.76
CA GLU A 370 -1.17 -13.45 -41.98
C GLU A 370 -0.87 -14.94 -41.80
N ALA A 371 -1.93 -15.71 -41.56
CA ALA A 371 -2.13 -17.14 -41.87
C ALA A 371 -3.49 -17.57 -41.33
#